data_AF-A0A928UKD6-F1
#
_entry.id   AF-A0A928UKD6-F1
#
_cell.length_a   1.000
_cell.length_b   1.000
_cell.length_c   1.000
_cell.angle_alpha   90.00
_cell.angle_beta   90.00
_cell.angle_gamma   90.00
#
_symmetry.space_group_name_H-M   'P 1'
#
loop_
_entity.id
_entity.type
_entity.pdbx_description
1 polymer ?
#
loop_
_entity_poly.entity_id
_entity_poly.type
_entity_poly.pdbx_seq_one_letter_code
_entity_poly.pdbx_strand_id
1 'polypeptide(L)' 'MNLFSCFRNFFKEPPAVATIEDKEKVDSMYSHWRMRIFYSCFIGYTVFYLCKKNIAVALPGLSEEFGFTNTELGLLGSS' A
#
# COMPACT_ATOMS: atom_id res chain seq x y z
N MET A 1 8.97 30.34 -8.39
CA MET A 1 7.89 29.89 -7.48
C MET A 1 8.40 28.65 -6.76
N ASN A 2 8.66 28.78 -5.46
CA ASN A 2 9.57 27.89 -4.72
C ASN A 2 8.87 26.60 -4.26
N LEU A 3 9.10 25.48 -4.95
CA LEU A 3 8.69 24.11 -4.57
C LEU A 3 8.99 23.77 -3.09
N PHE A 4 10.13 24.28 -2.59
CA PHE A 4 10.58 24.10 -1.21
C PHE A 4 9.62 24.68 -0.16
N SER A 5 8.90 25.76 -0.50
CA SER A 5 7.94 26.40 0.42
C SER A 5 6.65 25.60 0.57
N CYS A 6 6.23 24.89 -0.48
CA CYS A 6 5.07 24.01 -0.46
C CYS A 6 5.33 22.82 0.48
N PHE A 7 6.49 22.18 0.33
CA PHE A 7 6.90 21.06 1.16
C PHE A 7 6.93 21.42 2.66
N ARG A 8 7.47 22.60 2.99
CA ARG A 8 7.49 23.09 4.38
C ARG A 8 6.08 23.40 4.91
N ASN A 9 5.18 23.92 4.07
CA ASN A 9 3.82 24.23 4.48
C ASN A 9 2.97 22.96 4.67
N PHE A 10 3.30 21.85 4.01
CA PHE A 10 2.63 20.56 4.18
C PHE A 10 2.88 19.93 5.56
N PHE A 11 4.08 20.14 6.13
CA PHE A 11 4.45 19.63 7.46
C PHE A 11 4.07 20.58 8.62
N LYS A 12 3.42 21.71 8.33
CA LYS A 12 2.99 22.65 9.37
C LYS A 12 1.89 22.01 10.20
N GLU A 13 2.00 22.10 11.53
CA GLU A 13 1.00 21.55 12.45
C GLU A 13 -0.41 22.06 12.13
N PRO A 14 -1.42 21.17 12.04
CA PRO A 14 -2.79 21.60 11.86
C PRO A 14 -3.21 22.46 13.06
N PRO A 15 -4.04 23.50 12.87
CA PRO A 15 -4.55 24.27 13.99
C PRO A 15 -5.28 23.35 14.97
N ALA A 16 -5.12 23.59 16.28
CA ALA A 16 -5.79 22.80 17.30
C ALA A 16 -7.32 22.86 17.10
N VAL A 17 -7.89 21.76 16.61
CA VAL A 17 -9.33 21.62 16.38
C VAL A 17 -9.99 21.33 17.73
N ALA A 18 -11.03 22.08 18.08
CA ALA A 18 -11.83 21.82 19.27
C ALA A 18 -12.48 20.43 19.19
N THR A 19 -12.56 19.73 20.32
CA THR A 19 -13.21 18.42 20.40
C THR A 19 -14.65 18.50 19.90
N ILE A 20 -15.05 17.56 19.04
CA ILE A 20 -16.43 17.48 18.54
C ILE A 20 -17.32 16.99 19.68
N GLU A 21 -18.21 17.86 20.20
CA GLU A 21 -19.13 17.53 21.30
C GLU A 21 -20.40 16.79 20.83
N ASP A 22 -20.69 16.85 19.53
CA ASP A 22 -21.87 16.26 18.91
C ASP A 22 -21.67 14.76 18.61
N LYS A 23 -22.41 13.92 19.33
CA LYS A 23 -22.30 12.45 19.29
C LYS A 23 -22.66 11.87 17.92
N GLU A 24 -23.67 12.41 17.23
CA GLU A 24 -24.11 11.89 15.93
C GLU A 24 -23.05 12.14 14.84
N LYS A 25 -22.38 13.30 14.92
CA LYS A 25 -21.27 13.62 14.01
C LYS A 25 -20.08 12.70 14.24
N VAL A 26 -19.76 12.37 15.49
CA VAL A 26 -18.67 11.44 15.82
C VAL A 26 -18.95 10.05 15.27
N ASP A 27 -20.16 9.52 15.45
CA ASP A 27 -20.50 8.17 14.99
C ASP A 27 -20.45 8.04 13.46
N SER A 28 -20.99 9.04 12.75
CA SER A 28 -20.93 9.10 11.29
C SER A 28 -19.49 9.16 10.78
N MET A 29 -18.68 10.04 11.35
CA MET A 29 -17.25 10.18 11.01
C MET A 29 -16.48 8.90 11.31
N TYR A 30 -16.71 8.29 12.48
CA TYR A 30 -16.03 7.07 12.89
C TYR A 30 -16.29 5.93 11.90
N SER A 31 -17.55 5.70 11.51
CA SER A 31 -17.91 4.65 10.55
C SER A 31 -17.20 4.85 9.20
N HIS A 32 -17.18 6.08 8.69
CA HIS A 32 -16.49 6.42 7.46
C HIS A 32 -14.98 6.15 7.53
N TRP A 33 -14.32 6.68 8.58
CA TRP A 33 -12.88 6.56 8.75
C TRP A 33 -12.44 5.14 9.05
N ARG A 34 -13.25 4.36 9.78
CA ARG A 34 -13.00 2.95 10.06
C ARG A 34 -12.83 2.13 8.77
N MET A 35 -13.78 2.26 7.83
CA MET A 35 -13.69 1.53 6.56
C MET A 35 -12.52 2.01 5.70
N ARG A 36 -12.22 3.31 5.72
CA ARG A 36 -11.11 3.88 4.95
C ARG A 36 -9.75 3.37 5.42
N ILE A 37 -9.53 3.33 6.74
CA ILE A 37 -8.30 2.79 7.34
C ILE A 37 -8.20 1.29 7.03
N PHE A 38 -9.29 0.54 7.19
CA PHE A 38 -9.32 -0.89 6.91
C PHE A 38 -8.89 -1.21 5.47
N TYR A 39 -9.51 -0.60 4.46
CA TYR A 39 -9.15 -0.87 3.07
C TYR A 39 -7.75 -0.37 2.72
N SER A 40 -7.28 0.73 3.33
CA SER A 40 -5.90 1.22 3.11
C SER A 40 -4.86 0.21 3.57
N CYS A 41 -5.02 -0.35 4.77
CA CYS A 41 -4.15 -1.40 5.30
C CYS A 41 -4.28 -2.72 4.51
N PHE A 42 -5.52 -3.09 4.17
CA PHE A 42 -5.80 -4.30 3.40
C PHE A 42 -5.14 -4.25 2.01
N ILE A 43 -5.36 -3.17 1.25
CA ILE A 43 -4.76 -3.01 -0.08
C ILE A 43 -3.23 -3.03 0.01
N GLY A 44 -2.64 -2.35 0.98
CA GLY A 44 -1.18 -2.39 1.18
C GLY A 44 -0.65 -3.82 1.37
N TYR A 45 -1.31 -4.60 2.23
CA TYR A 45 -0.97 -6.01 2.46
C TYR A 45 -1.21 -6.87 1.22
N THR A 46 -2.35 -6.70 0.54
CA THR A 46 -2.70 -7.44 -0.67
C THR A 46 -1.70 -7.16 -1.78
N VAL A 47 -1.34 -5.90 -2.03
CA VAL A 47 -0.36 -5.52 -3.06
C VAL A 47 1.01 -6.13 -2.78
N PHE A 48 1.46 -6.12 -1.53
CA PHE A 48 2.72 -6.78 -1.13
C PHE A 48 2.73 -8.27 -1.52
N TYR A 49 1.65 -8.99 -1.22
CA TYR A 49 1.55 -10.41 -1.56
C TYR A 49 1.33 -10.66 -3.06
N LEU A 50 0.57 -9.80 -3.75
CA LEU A 50 0.37 -9.89 -5.20
C LEU A 50 1.68 -9.72 -5.96
N CYS A 51 2.48 -8.70 -5.61
CA CYS A 51 3.78 -8.47 -6.22
C CYS A 51 4.74 -9.64 -5.98
N LYS A 52 4.76 -10.22 -4.77
CA LYS A 52 5.59 -11.39 -4.47
C LYS A 52 5.18 -12.63 -5.27
N LYS A 53 3.88 -12.84 -5.49
CA LYS A 53 3.37 -14.02 -6.21
C LYS A 53 3.45 -13.93 -7.74
N ASN A 54 3.57 -12.73 -8.30
CA ASN A 54 3.66 -12.53 -9.75
C ASN A 54 4.91 -13.19 -10.35
N ILE A 55 6.05 -13.14 -9.65
CA ILE A 55 7.30 -13.75 -10.11
C ILE A 55 7.15 -15.28 -10.24
N ALA A 56 6.48 -15.92 -9.29
CA ALA A 56 6.26 -17.38 -9.31
C ALA A 56 5.43 -17.87 -10.50
N VAL A 57 4.52 -17.03 -11.04
CA VAL A 57 3.69 -17.35 -12.21
C VAL A 57 4.45 -17.11 -13.53
N ALA A 58 5.40 -16.18 -13.56
CA ALA A 58 6.22 -15.91 -14.73
C ALA A 58 7.33 -16.96 -14.97
N LEU A 59 7.83 -17.61 -13.90
CA LEU A 59 8.88 -18.64 -13.98
C LEU A 59 8.59 -19.80 -14.98
N PRO A 60 7.39 -20.42 -15.01
CA PRO A 60 7.09 -21.48 -15.98
C PRO A 60 7.09 -20.99 -17.44
N GLY A 61 6.60 -19.77 -17.71
CA GLY A 61 6.63 -19.19 -19.06
C GLY A 61 8.05 -18.90 -19.55
N LEU A 62 8.92 -18.41 -18.66
CA LEU A 62 10.35 -18.24 -18.93
C LEU A 62 11.08 -19.58 -19.15
N SER A 63 10.63 -20.67 -18.52
CA SER A 63 11.20 -22.01 -18.71
C SER A 63 10.90 -22.57 -20.10
N GLU A 64 9.67 -22.42 -20.59
CA GLU A 64 9.29 -22.88 -21.94
C GLU A 64 9.98 -22.09 -23.05
N GLU A 65 10.17 -20.78 -22.88
CA GLU A 65 10.67 -19.91 -23.94
C GLU A 65 12.21 -19.87 -24.00
N PHE A 66 12.91 -20.05 -22.88
CA PHE A 66 14.39 -19.98 -22.80
C PHE A 66 15.08 -21.29 -22.41
N GLY A 67 14.34 -22.36 -22.07
CA GLY A 67 14.92 -23.67 -21.75
C GLY A 67 15.70 -23.71 -20.43
N PHE A 68 15.46 -22.76 -19.51
CA PHE A 68 16.15 -22.69 -18.22
C PHE A 68 15.90 -23.93 -17.36
N THR A 69 16.95 -24.38 -16.67
CA THR A 69 16.89 -25.54 -15.79
C THR A 69 16.13 -25.21 -14.50
N ASN A 70 15.39 -26.18 -13.94
CA ASN A 70 14.60 -25.98 -12.71
C ASN A 70 15.43 -25.43 -11.52
N THR A 71 16.75 -25.65 -11.53
CA THR A 71 17.70 -25.16 -10.52
C THR A 71 17.93 -23.64 -10.62
N GLU A 72 18.00 -23.08 -11.83
CA GLU A 72 18.19 -21.63 -12.05
C GLU A 72 16.91 -20.85 -11.76
N LEU A 73 15.74 -21.43 -12.07
CA LEU A 73 14.44 -20.86 -11.73
C LEU A 73 14.19 -20.85 -10.21
N GLY A 74 14.67 -21.88 -9.50
CA GLY A 74 14.64 -21.95 -8.04
C GLY A 74 15.51 -20.87 -7.36
N LEU A 75 16.62 -20.49 -7.98
CA LEU A 75 17.50 -19.41 -7.50
C LEU A 75 16.83 -18.02 -7.61
N LEU A 76 16.00 -17.81 -8.63
CA LEU A 76 15.24 -16.56 -8.81
C LEU A 76 14.05 -16.43 -7.85
N GLY A 77 13.44 -17.55 -7.45
CA GLY A 77 12.30 -17.57 -6.54
C GLY A 77 12.63 -17.60 -5.03
N SER A 78 13.92 -17.71 -4.68
CA SER A 78 14.39 -17.85 -3.29
C SER A 78 14.77 -16.52 -2.60
N SER A 79 14.57 -15.38 -3.28
CA SER A 79 14.69 -14.02 -2.70
C SER A 79 13.35 -13.44 -2.22
#